data_AF-A0A075I2Q4-F1
#
_entry.id   AF-A0A075I2Q4-F1
#
_cell.length_a   1.000
_cell.length_b   1.000
_cell.length_c   1.000
_cell.angle_alpha   90.00
_cell.angle_beta   90.00
_cell.angle_gamma   90.00
#
_symmetry.space_group_name_H-M   'P 1'
#
loop_
_entity.id
_entity.type
_entity.pdbx_description
1 polymer ?
#
loop_
_entity_poly.entity_id
_entity_poly.type
_entity_poly.pdbx_seq_one_letter_code
_entity_poly.pdbx_strand_id
1 'polypeptide(L)' 'MINFKNARLLVIAPHADDEVLGCGGLISKIKSAGGKVFVLIFNVGSIEKFNNKKFTELRKKKHLPP' A
#
# COMPACT_ATOMS: atom_id res chain seq x y z
N MET A 1 3.45 14.78 22.86
CA MET A 1 3.04 14.46 21.48
C MET A 1 4.09 13.55 20.87
N ILE A 2 3.72 12.50 20.11
CA ILE A 2 4.69 11.54 19.55
C ILE A 2 5.46 12.19 18.38
N ASN A 3 6.78 12.05 18.36
CA ASN A 3 7.65 12.51 17.27
C ASN A 3 7.87 11.38 16.25
N PHE A 4 7.55 11.64 14.97
CA PHE A 4 7.63 10.64 13.91
C PHE A 4 8.80 10.82 12.93
N LYS A 5 9.69 11.82 13.15
CA LYS A 5 10.76 12.17 12.20
C LYS A 5 11.70 11.02 11.83
N ASN A 6 12.04 10.17 12.80
CA ASN A 6 12.89 8.99 12.59
C ASN A 6 12.10 7.67 12.72
N ALA A 7 10.77 7.73 12.70
CA ALA A 7 9.94 6.55 12.87
C ALA A 7 10.04 5.63 11.65
N ARG A 8 9.94 4.33 11.90
CA ARG A 8 9.86 3.28 10.89
C ARG A 8 8.57 2.51 11.11
N LEU A 9 7.69 2.52 10.11
CA LEU A 9 6.43 1.77 10.12
C LEU A 9 6.53 0.64 9.10
N LEU A 10 6.16 -0.57 9.50
CA LEU A 10 5.88 -1.69 8.59
C LEU A 10 4.38 -2.01 8.72
N VAL A 11 3.65 -1.87 7.62
CA VAL A 11 2.25 -2.29 7.53
C VAL A 11 2.20 -3.65 6.85
N ILE A 12 1.55 -4.62 7.47
CA ILE A 12 1.32 -5.94 6.91
C ILE A 12 -0.15 -6.03 6.56
N ALA A 13 -0.46 -6.20 5.28
CA ALA A 13 -1.81 -6.18 4.75
C ALA A 13 -2.08 -7.45 3.92
N PRO A 14 -3.24 -8.11 4.07
CA PRO A 14 -3.55 -9.32 3.33
C PRO A 14 -3.85 -9.03 1.85
N HIS A 15 -4.55 -7.94 1.52
CA HIS A 15 -4.74 -7.54 0.13
C HIS A 15 -4.16 -6.16 -0.13
N ALA A 16 -3.99 -5.82 -1.41
CA ALA A 16 -3.76 -4.44 -1.80
C ALA A 16 -4.99 -3.61 -1.38
N ASP A 17 -4.76 -2.37 -0.98
CA ASP A 17 -5.75 -1.39 -0.51
C ASP A 17 -6.09 -1.51 0.99
N ASP A 18 -5.94 -2.68 1.63
CA ASP A 18 -6.16 -2.87 3.07
C ASP A 18 -5.24 -1.97 3.92
N GLU A 19 -4.02 -1.70 3.46
CA GLU A 19 -3.08 -0.82 4.17
C GLU A 19 -3.57 0.63 4.21
N VAL A 20 -4.22 1.08 3.14
CA VAL A 20 -4.72 2.45 3.03
C VAL A 20 -6.02 2.58 3.80
N LEU A 21 -6.92 1.61 3.67
CA LEU A 21 -8.20 1.59 4.38
C LEU A 21 -8.02 1.50 5.90
N GLY A 22 -7.11 0.64 6.38
CA GLY A 22 -6.88 0.46 7.81
C GLY A 22 -5.91 1.46 8.43
N CYS A 23 -4.84 1.83 7.71
CA CYS A 23 -3.71 2.58 8.28
C CYS A 23 -3.38 3.88 7.52
N GLY A 24 -4.16 4.30 6.53
CA GLY A 24 -3.83 5.44 5.66
C GLY A 24 -3.54 6.74 6.42
N GLY A 25 -4.31 7.04 7.48
CA GLY A 25 -4.07 8.22 8.32
C GLY A 25 -2.71 8.18 9.04
N LEU A 26 -2.32 7.02 9.58
CA LEU A 26 -1.04 6.83 10.26
C LEU A 26 0.13 6.87 9.26
N ILE A 27 -0.02 6.20 8.10
CA ILE A 27 0.95 6.23 7.00
C ILE A 27 1.22 7.67 6.56
N SER A 28 0.16 8.45 6.33
CA SER A 28 0.26 9.85 5.92
C SER A 28 0.95 10.71 6.98
N LYS A 29 0.59 10.51 8.25
CA LYS A 29 1.17 11.25 9.38
C LYS A 29 2.67 10.99 9.54
N ILE A 30 3.09 9.73 9.44
CA ILE A 30 4.50 9.35 9.57
C ILE A 30 5.32 9.85 8.37
N LYS A 31 4.81 9.70 7.14
CA LYS A 31 5.48 10.25 5.95
C LYS A 31 5.62 11.76 6.00
N SER A 32 4.55 12.47 6.37
CA SER A 32 4.56 13.94 6.48
C SER A 32 5.56 14.45 7.52
N ALA A 33 5.87 13.65 8.54
CA ALA A 33 6.88 13.98 9.54
C ALA A 33 8.33 13.64 9.11
N GLY A 34 8.53 13.02 7.95
CA GLY A 34 9.86 12.58 7.46
C GLY A 34 10.24 11.14 7.83
N GLY A 35 9.32 10.38 8.46
CA GLY A 35 9.53 8.98 8.79
C GLY A 35 9.42 8.05 7.58
N LYS A 36 9.86 6.79 7.75
CA LYS A 36 9.87 5.78 6.69
C LYS A 36 8.72 4.79 6.87
N VAL A 37 8.01 4.49 5.79
CA VAL A 37 6.91 3.52 5.78
C VAL A 37 7.19 2.45 4.74
N PHE A 38 7.01 1.19 5.15
CA PHE A 38 7.11 -0.01 4.33
C PHE A 38 5.76 -0.72 4.38
N VAL A 39 5.32 -1.28 3.25
CA VAL A 39 4.07 -2.06 3.17
C VAL A 39 4.42 -3.44 2.62
N LEU A 40 4.03 -4.47 3.35
CA LEU A 40 4.13 -5.87 2.95
C LEU A 40 2.72 -6.39 2.66
N ILE A 41 2.47 -6.78 1.41
CA ILE A 41 1.18 -7.31 0.99
C ILE A 41 1.29 -8.83 0.84
N PHE A 42 0.53 -9.58 1.65
CA PHE A 42 0.44 -11.04 1.60
C PHE A 42 -0.63 -11.47 0.61
N ASN A 43 -0.33 -11.46 -0.68
CA ASN A 43 -1.29 -11.86 -1.71
C ASN A 43 -1.93 -13.24 -1.43
N VAL A 44 -3.17 -13.28 -0.91
CA VAL A 44 -3.98 -14.49 -0.78
C VAL A 44 -4.99 -14.64 -1.93
N GLY A 45 -4.79 -13.91 -3.04
CA GLY A 45 -5.70 -13.91 -4.20
C GLY A 45 -5.10 -14.36 -5.53
N SER A 46 -3.76 -14.46 -5.67
CA SER A 46 -3.13 -15.11 -6.83
C SER A 46 -1.66 -15.36 -6.57
N ILE A 47 -1.31 -16.58 -6.17
CA ILE A 47 -0.02 -17.13 -6.56
C ILE A 47 -0.09 -17.35 -8.08
N GLU A 48 0.13 -16.29 -8.85
CA GLU A 48 0.53 -16.41 -10.24
C GLU A 48 1.98 -15.94 -10.33
N LYS A 49 2.88 -16.89 -10.02
CA LYS A 49 4.17 -16.91 -10.69
C LYS A 49 3.85 -16.89 -12.19
N PHE A 50 4.01 -15.78 -12.90
CA PHE A 50 4.55 -15.77 -14.26
C PHE A 50 4.72 -14.33 -14.78
N ASN A 51 5.96 -14.08 -15.16
CA ASN A 51 6.49 -12.98 -15.95
C ASN A 51 5.60 -12.60 -17.15
N ASN A 52 4.61 -11.70 -17.02
CA ASN A 52 3.96 -11.08 -18.17
C ASN A 52 3.39 -9.68 -17.90
N LYS A 53 3.98 -8.70 -18.59
CA LYS A 53 3.73 -7.24 -18.59
C LYS A 53 2.31 -6.78 -18.99
N LYS A 54 1.25 -7.58 -18.84
CA LYS A 54 -0.10 -7.26 -19.37
C LYS A 54 -1.14 -6.81 -18.33
N PHE A 55 -0.94 -7.04 -17.03
CA PHE A 55 -1.99 -6.74 -16.04
C PHE A 55 -2.03 -5.29 -15.53
N THR A 56 -1.02 -4.46 -15.82
CA THR A 56 -1.01 -3.04 -15.45
C THR A 56 -2.06 -2.22 -16.23
N GLU A 57 -2.47 -2.67 -17.43
CA GLU A 57 -3.44 -1.94 -18.25
C GLU A 57 -4.89 -2.16 -17.84
N LEU A 58 -5.24 -3.31 -17.27
CA LEU A 58 -6.62 -3.61 -16.85
C LEU A 58 -7.05 -2.81 -15.62
N ARG A 59 -6.12 -2.40 -14.74
CA ARG A 59 -6.43 -1.52 -13.60
C ARG A 59 -6.66 -0.05 -13.99
N LYS A 60 -6.16 0.41 -15.15
CA LYS A 60 -6.46 1.78 -15.63
C LYS A 60 -7.90 1.97 -16.09
N LYS A 61 -8.61 0.91 -16.49
CA LYS A 61 -9.96 1.03 -17.06
C LYS A 61 -11.09 1.07 -16.01
N LYS A 62 -10.81 0.83 -14.74
CA LYS A 62 -11.84 0.78 -13.67
C LYS A 62 -11.91 2.02 -12.78
N HIS A 63 -11.18 3.09 -13.13
CA HIS A 63 -11.11 4.35 -12.37
C HIS A 63 -11.42 5.58 -13.24
N LEU A 64 -12.28 5.41 -14.25
CA LEU A 64 -12.97 6.55 -14.85
C LEU A 64 -14.44 6.47 -14.41
N PRO A 65 -14.91 7.34 -13.48
CA PRO A 65 -16.34 7.51 -13.31
C PRO A 65 -16.95 8.08 -14.60
N PRO A 66 -18.26 7.88 -14.86
CA PRO A 66 -18.94 8.58 -15.96
C PRO A 66 -18.80 10.11 -15.84
#